data_AF-A0A6B3IQJ8-F1
#
_entry.id   AF-A0A6B3IQJ8-F1
#
_cell.length_a   1.000
_cell.length_b   1.000
_cell.length_c   1.000
_cell.angle_alpha   90.00
_cell.angle_beta   90.00
_cell.angle_gamma   90.00
#
_symmetry.space_group_name_H-M   'P 1'
#
loop_
_entity.id
_entity.type
_entity.pdbx_description
1 polymer ?
#
loop_
_entity_poly.entity_id
_entity_poly.type
_entity_poly.pdbx_seq_one_letter_code
_entity_poly.pdbx_strand_id
1 'polypeptide(L)'
;WGDSLVVENNFGYENPTSLLLGRSVVGGVTRIDVRPDGSGCDTVWESAVRSPSTVPKLSTANGLLYFYEKEPDVLGVDAWYLTAVDFRTGERRWRKLTGTGPAYDNNWAPITIGPDGTAYVGVFNGIVAVRDTG
;
A
#
# COMPACT_ATOMS: atom_id res chain seq x y z
N TRP A 1 -8.14 -6.12 12.69
CA TRP A 1 -9.52 -6.66 12.62
C TRP A 1 -9.41 -8.07 13.13
N GLY A 2 -10.06 -8.36 14.25
CA GLY A 2 -9.56 -9.42 15.13
C GLY A 2 -8.14 -9.10 15.64
N ASP A 3 -7.47 -10.14 16.14
CA ASP A 3 -6.11 -10.09 16.68
C ASP A 3 -5.06 -10.28 15.58
N SER A 4 -5.05 -9.36 14.61
CA SER A 4 -4.19 -9.42 13.42
C SER A 4 -3.31 -8.18 13.28
N LEU A 5 -2.07 -8.42 12.85
CA LEU A 5 -1.08 -7.43 12.45
C LEU A 5 -0.86 -7.52 10.94
N VAL A 6 -0.67 -6.36 10.29
CA VAL A 6 -0.23 -6.27 8.90
C VAL A 6 1.06 -5.48 8.88
N VAL A 7 2.11 -6.08 8.35
CA VAL A 7 3.47 -5.51 8.32
C VAL A 7 3.87 -5.31 6.87
N GLU A 8 4.33 -4.10 6.55
CA GLU A 8 4.84 -3.71 5.24
C GLU A 8 6.36 -3.60 5.29
N ASN A 9 7.04 -4.18 4.30
CA ASN A 9 8.48 -4.05 4.12
C ASN A 9 8.81 -2.89 3.18
N ASN A 10 9.15 -1.75 3.78
CA ASN A 10 9.57 -0.53 3.09
C ASN A 10 11.09 -0.43 2.87
N PHE A 11 11.84 -1.52 3.05
CA PHE A 11 13.30 -1.51 2.91
C PHE A 11 13.74 -1.03 1.52
N GLY A 12 14.58 0.02 1.51
CA GLY A 12 15.06 0.72 0.32
C GLY A 12 14.44 2.12 0.11
N TYR A 13 13.40 2.49 0.86
CA TYR A 13 12.86 3.84 0.85
C TYR A 13 13.55 4.70 1.93
N GLU A 14 14.52 5.52 1.51
CA GLU A 14 15.26 6.40 2.42
C GLU A 14 14.77 7.85 2.32
N ASN A 15 14.44 8.29 1.11
CA ASN A 15 13.96 9.62 0.78
C ASN A 15 13.35 9.61 -0.63
N PRO A 16 12.65 10.68 -1.07
CA PRO A 16 11.97 10.72 -2.36
C PRO A 16 12.85 10.46 -3.58
N THR A 17 14.17 10.68 -3.48
CA THR A 17 15.09 10.45 -4.61
C THR A 17 15.58 9.01 -4.70
N SER A 18 15.43 8.20 -3.64
CA SER A 18 15.95 6.81 -3.61
C SER A 18 15.23 5.90 -4.61
N LEU A 19 14.00 6.25 -4.98
CA LEU A 19 13.18 5.47 -5.90
C LEU A 19 13.09 6.04 -7.32
N LEU A 20 13.81 7.11 -7.65
CA LEU A 20 13.78 7.68 -9.00
C LEU A 20 14.30 6.69 -10.04
N LEU A 21 13.98 6.97 -11.31
CA LEU A 21 14.48 6.24 -12.48
C LEU A 21 14.00 4.78 -12.48
N GLY A 22 12.73 4.56 -12.13
CA GLY A 22 12.10 3.24 -12.17
C GLY A 22 12.54 2.29 -11.05
N ARG A 23 13.21 2.79 -10.00
CA ARG A 23 13.61 1.97 -8.85
C ARG A 23 12.42 1.72 -7.92
N SER A 24 12.52 0.69 -7.07
CA SER A 24 11.51 0.43 -6.05
C SER A 24 12.15 -0.19 -4.81
N VAL A 25 11.39 -0.22 -3.72
CA VAL A 25 11.70 -0.99 -2.51
C VAL A 25 11.72 -2.47 -2.80
N VAL A 26 12.35 -3.26 -1.92
CA VAL A 26 12.29 -4.74 -1.98
C VAL A 26 10.85 -5.23 -1.87
N GLY A 27 10.03 -4.54 -1.06
CA GLY A 27 8.62 -4.84 -0.87
C GLY A 27 8.36 -6.10 -0.07
N GLY A 28 7.10 -6.46 0.00
CA GLY A 28 6.59 -7.50 0.87
C GLY A 28 5.55 -6.93 1.83
N VAL A 29 4.44 -7.65 1.96
CA VAL A 29 3.44 -7.41 2.99
C VAL A 29 3.09 -8.74 3.62
N THR A 30 3.01 -8.78 4.94
CA THR A 30 2.68 -10.00 5.68
C THR A 30 1.53 -9.72 6.63
N ARG A 31 0.55 -10.63 6.65
CA ARG A 31 -0.42 -10.69 7.76
C ARG A 31 0.01 -11.75 8.75
N ILE A 32 -0.03 -11.36 10.02
CA ILE A 32 0.28 -12.19 11.16
C ILE A 32 -0.93 -12.16 12.09
N ASP A 33 -1.40 -13.32 12.53
CA ASP A 33 -2.45 -13.41 13.54
C ASP A 33 -1.84 -13.79 14.89
N VAL A 34 -2.29 -13.15 15.97
CA VAL A 34 -1.92 -13.46 17.34
C VAL A 34 -2.88 -14.54 17.85
N ARG A 35 -2.33 -15.59 18.46
CA ARG A 35 -3.15 -16.69 19.01
C ARG A 35 -4.03 -16.18 20.16
N PRO A 36 -5.26 -16.69 20.34
CA PRO A 36 -6.19 -16.18 21.35
C PRO A 36 -5.69 -16.23 22.81
N ASP A 37 -4.78 -17.16 23.10
CA ASP A 37 -4.18 -17.33 24.43
C ASP A 37 -2.91 -16.47 24.63
N GLY A 38 -2.51 -15.70 23.63
CA GLY A 38 -1.30 -14.88 23.63
C GLY A 38 0.00 -15.69 23.59
N SER A 39 -0.04 -17.00 23.32
CA SER A 39 1.15 -17.88 23.33
C SER A 39 2.11 -17.63 22.16
N GLY A 40 1.66 -16.93 21.12
CA GLY A 40 2.48 -16.65 19.95
C GLY A 40 1.69 -16.07 18.80
N CYS A 41 2.34 -16.04 17.63
CA CYS A 41 1.81 -15.50 16.40
C CYS A 41 2.02 -16.48 15.24
N ASP A 42 1.12 -16.48 14.26
CA ASP A 42 1.19 -17.30 13.06
C ASP A 42 1.14 -16.41 11.81
N THR A 43 2.09 -16.63 10.89
CA THR A 43 2.02 -16.01 9.56
C THR A 43 0.86 -16.60 8.78
N VAL A 44 -0.06 -15.75 8.35
CA VAL A 44 -1.26 -16.16 7.60
C VAL A 44 -0.99 -16.15 6.11
N TRP A 45 -0.39 -15.07 5.62
CA TRP A 45 -0.03 -14.92 4.22
C TRP A 45 1.08 -13.89 4.05
N GLU A 46 1.75 -13.98 2.89
CA GLU A 46 2.70 -13.01 2.39
C GLU A 46 2.27 -12.56 1.00
N SER A 47 2.54 -11.29 0.67
CA SER A 47 2.19 -10.66 -0.60
C SER A 47 3.39 -9.91 -1.15
N ALA A 48 3.56 -9.93 -2.47
CA ALA A 48 4.68 -9.28 -3.14
C ALA A 48 4.50 -7.78 -3.35
N VAL A 49 3.45 -7.16 -2.78
CA VAL A 49 3.17 -5.72 -2.94
C VAL A 49 4.36 -4.88 -2.46
N ARG A 50 4.80 -3.96 -3.30
CA ARG A 50 5.88 -3.00 -3.04
C ARG A 50 5.28 -1.64 -2.67
N SER A 51 4.95 -1.47 -1.40
CA SER A 51 4.54 -0.18 -0.85
C SER A 51 5.75 0.49 -0.22
N PRO A 52 6.18 1.68 -0.70
CA PRO A 52 7.44 2.26 -0.24
C PRO A 52 7.40 2.95 1.12
N SER A 53 6.28 3.55 1.50
CA SER A 53 6.26 4.44 2.67
C SER A 53 4.89 4.56 3.32
N THR A 54 3.91 3.75 2.91
CA THR A 54 2.51 4.03 3.27
C THR A 54 2.21 3.61 4.69
N VAL A 55 1.23 4.30 5.31
CA VAL A 55 0.48 3.74 6.43
C VAL A 55 -0.77 3.06 5.86
N PRO A 56 -0.77 1.73 5.68
CA PRO A 56 -1.86 1.04 5.01
C PRO A 56 -3.18 1.16 5.78
N LYS A 57 -4.31 1.05 5.05
CA LYS A 57 -5.66 1.16 5.63
C LYS A 57 -6.47 -0.07 5.32
N LEU A 58 -7.15 -0.61 6.32
CA LEU A 58 -8.16 -1.66 6.16
C LEU A 58 -9.54 -1.03 6.14
N SER A 59 -10.32 -1.31 5.10
CA SER A 59 -11.78 -1.12 5.13
C SER A 59 -12.43 -2.42 5.59
N THR A 60 -13.04 -2.40 6.77
CA THR A 60 -13.74 -3.58 7.31
C THR A 60 -15.08 -3.83 6.61
N ALA A 61 -15.63 -2.82 5.92
CA ALA A 61 -16.89 -2.93 5.19
C ALA A 61 -16.76 -3.84 3.95
N ASN A 62 -15.61 -3.83 3.26
CA ASN A 62 -15.38 -4.62 2.06
C ASN A 62 -14.22 -5.64 2.19
N GLY A 63 -13.48 -5.61 3.30
CA GLY A 63 -12.36 -6.54 3.54
C GLY A 63 -11.10 -6.23 2.73
N LEU A 64 -10.97 -5.01 2.19
CA LEU A 64 -9.80 -4.60 1.40
C LEU A 64 -8.79 -3.81 2.24
N LEU A 65 -7.53 -4.22 2.12
CA LEU A 65 -6.34 -3.50 2.56
C LEU A 65 -5.82 -2.61 1.43
N TYR A 66 -5.59 -1.35 1.71
CA TYR A 66 -5.12 -0.36 0.75
C TYR A 66 -3.66 0.00 1.01
N PHE A 67 -2.87 -0.05 -0.06
CA PHE A 67 -1.44 0.28 -0.12
C PHE A 67 -1.19 1.29 -1.24
N TYR A 68 -0.07 2.01 -1.15
CA TYR A 68 0.41 2.88 -2.23
C TYR A 68 1.64 2.24 -2.87
N GLU A 69 1.44 1.64 -4.03
CA GLU A 69 2.39 0.74 -4.67
C GLU A 69 3.22 1.43 -5.73
N LYS A 70 4.50 1.05 -5.80
CA LYS A 70 5.41 1.37 -6.90
C LYS A 70 6.18 0.13 -7.28
N GLU A 71 6.01 -0.38 -8.50
CA GLU A 71 6.80 -1.50 -9.02
C GLU A 71 8.07 -0.96 -9.72
N PRO A 72 9.15 -1.76 -9.82
CA PRO A 72 10.29 -1.38 -10.63
C PRO A 72 9.93 -1.35 -12.11
N ASP A 73 10.52 -0.42 -12.86
CA ASP A 73 10.26 -0.22 -14.28
C ASP A 73 11.56 -0.07 -15.07
N VAL A 74 11.75 -0.92 -16.08
CA VAL A 74 12.98 -0.99 -16.88
C VAL A 74 13.18 0.21 -17.82
N LEU A 75 12.11 0.95 -18.11
CA LEU A 75 12.16 2.18 -18.90
C LEU A 75 12.36 3.42 -18.02
N GLY A 76 12.50 3.23 -16.71
CA GLY A 76 12.73 4.30 -15.74
C GLY A 76 11.47 5.04 -15.31
N VAL A 77 10.27 4.50 -15.58
CA VAL A 77 9.01 5.16 -15.26
C VAL A 77 8.64 4.97 -13.80
N ASP A 78 8.52 6.08 -13.07
CA ASP A 78 8.09 6.08 -11.67
C ASP A 78 6.56 6.06 -11.56
N ALA A 79 5.92 4.92 -11.85
CA ALA A 79 4.46 4.79 -11.80
C ALA A 79 3.95 4.42 -10.40
N TRP A 80 3.01 5.22 -9.88
CA TRP A 80 2.42 5.06 -8.56
C TRP A 80 0.96 4.59 -8.66
N TYR A 81 0.58 3.69 -7.77
CA TYR A 81 -0.75 3.07 -7.78
C TYR A 81 -1.38 3.08 -6.40
N LEU A 82 -2.67 3.37 -6.32
CA LEU A 82 -3.48 2.89 -5.21
C LEU A 82 -3.78 1.41 -5.47
N THR A 83 -3.37 0.54 -4.55
CA THR A 83 -3.54 -0.91 -4.67
C THR A 83 -4.43 -1.42 -3.55
N ALA A 84 -5.37 -2.31 -3.90
CA ALA A 84 -6.16 -3.06 -2.94
C ALA A 84 -5.75 -4.54 -2.89
N VAL A 85 -5.62 -5.04 -1.68
CA VAL A 85 -5.28 -6.42 -1.33
C VAL A 85 -6.42 -7.00 -0.49
N ASP A 86 -6.79 -8.24 -0.74
CA ASP A 86 -7.74 -8.96 0.10
C ASP A 86 -7.13 -9.25 1.48
N PHE A 87 -7.78 -8.77 2.55
CA PHE A 87 -7.27 -8.97 3.91
C PHE A 87 -7.17 -10.45 4.32
N ARG A 88 -8.03 -11.31 3.77
CA ARG A 88 -8.08 -12.74 4.13
C ARG A 88 -7.02 -13.54 3.39
N THR A 89 -6.76 -13.23 2.12
CA THR A 89 -5.90 -14.05 1.26
C THR A 89 -4.53 -13.44 0.95
N GLY A 90 -4.36 -12.12 1.11
CA GLY A 90 -3.14 -11.42 0.70
C GLY A 90 -3.02 -11.18 -0.81
N GLU A 91 -4.04 -11.57 -1.58
CA GLU A 91 -4.04 -11.42 -3.03
C GLU A 91 -4.35 -9.98 -3.43
N ARG A 92 -3.57 -9.45 -4.38
CA ARG A 92 -3.85 -8.17 -5.04
C ARG A 92 -5.16 -8.30 -5.82
N ARG A 93 -6.18 -7.53 -5.43
CA ARG A 93 -7.50 -7.51 -6.09
C ARG A 93 -7.54 -6.55 -7.26
N TRP A 94 -6.97 -5.37 -7.08
CA TRP A 94 -6.86 -4.36 -8.14
C TRP A 94 -5.77 -3.33 -7.81
N ARG A 95 -5.39 -2.57 -8.83
CA ARG A 95 -4.59 -1.35 -8.68
C ARG A 95 -5.07 -0.27 -9.64
N LYS A 96 -4.95 0.99 -9.25
CA LYS A 96 -5.31 2.15 -10.05
C LYS A 96 -4.13 3.12 -10.12
N LEU A 97 -3.67 3.41 -11.34
CA LEU A 97 -2.60 4.40 -11.56
C LEU A 97 -3.05 5.76 -11.05
N THR A 98 -2.25 6.36 -10.17
CA THR A 98 -2.49 7.69 -9.61
C THR A 98 -1.64 8.76 -10.30
N GLY A 99 -0.49 8.37 -10.84
CA GLY A 99 0.34 9.22 -11.70
C GLY A 99 1.76 8.69 -11.84
N THR A 100 2.62 9.48 -12.49
CA THR A 100 4.01 9.13 -12.75
C THR A 100 4.98 10.24 -12.32
N GLY A 101 6.16 9.84 -11.85
CA GLY A 101 7.23 10.74 -11.41
C GLY A 101 7.24 11.02 -9.90
N PRO A 102 8.25 11.75 -9.41
CA PRO A 102 8.42 12.05 -7.98
C PRO A 102 7.28 12.88 -7.40
N ALA A 103 6.56 13.62 -8.23
CA ALA A 103 5.46 14.47 -7.81
C ALA A 103 4.27 13.66 -7.23
N TYR A 104 4.20 12.36 -7.52
CA TYR A 104 3.18 11.43 -7.05
C TYR A 104 3.64 10.52 -5.90
N ASP A 105 4.87 10.70 -5.42
CA ASP A 105 5.34 10.04 -4.20
C ASP A 105 4.56 10.58 -2.99
N ASN A 106 4.08 9.67 -2.14
CA ASN A 106 3.31 10.01 -0.95
C ASN A 106 4.19 10.42 0.24
N ASN A 107 5.48 10.07 0.25
CA ASN A 107 6.43 10.48 1.29
C ASN A 107 5.91 10.30 2.73
N TRP A 108 5.55 9.07 3.10
CA TRP A 108 4.95 8.71 4.39
C TRP A 108 3.56 9.29 4.69
N ALA A 109 2.95 10.01 3.74
CA ALA A 109 1.55 10.40 3.89
C ALA A 109 0.65 9.15 3.92
N PRO A 110 -0.36 9.11 4.82
CA PRO A 110 -1.27 7.99 4.91
C PRO A 110 -2.30 8.00 3.78
N ILE A 111 -2.88 6.84 3.50
CA ILE A 111 -4.16 6.75 2.78
C ILE A 111 -5.28 7.12 3.75
N THR A 112 -6.30 7.84 3.29
CA THR A 112 -7.54 8.10 4.06
C THR A 112 -8.75 7.74 3.21
N ILE A 113 -9.72 7.02 3.79
CA ILE A 113 -10.96 6.64 3.10
C ILE A 113 -12.08 7.53 3.65
N GLY A 114 -12.69 8.33 2.78
CA GLY A 114 -13.83 9.18 3.11
C GLY A 114 -15.12 8.38 3.35
N PRO A 115 -16.14 9.00 3.96
CA PRO A 115 -17.44 8.35 4.20
C PRO A 115 -18.19 7.99 2.89
N ASP A 116 -17.83 8.64 1.78
CA ASP A 116 -18.32 8.35 0.43
C ASP A 116 -17.55 7.23 -0.27
N GLY A 117 -16.57 6.62 0.39
CA GLY A 117 -15.70 5.58 -0.17
C GLY A 117 -14.53 6.12 -1.00
N THR A 118 -14.39 7.43 -1.17
CA THR A 118 -13.26 8.01 -1.90
C THR A 118 -11.97 7.82 -1.10
N ALA A 119 -10.93 7.27 -1.74
CA ALA A 119 -9.59 7.18 -1.17
C ALA A 119 -8.77 8.43 -1.52
N TYR A 120 -8.15 9.02 -0.50
CA TYR A 120 -7.29 10.19 -0.61
C TYR A 120 -5.87 9.85 -0.20
N VAL A 121 -4.89 10.33 -0.98
CA VAL A 121 -3.46 10.18 -0.70
C VAL A 121 -2.78 11.53 -0.86
N GLY A 122 -2.10 12.00 0.18
CA GLY A 122 -1.21 13.16 0.06
C GLY A 122 0.01 12.78 -0.76
N VAL A 123 0.38 13.62 -1.72
CA VAL A 123 1.56 13.47 -2.57
C VAL A 123 2.28 14.81 -2.68
N PHE A 124 3.52 14.84 -3.18
CA PHE A 124 4.24 16.11 -3.33
C PHE A 124 3.49 17.16 -4.15
N ASN A 125 2.72 16.74 -5.16
CA ASN A 125 1.92 17.64 -6.00
C ASN A 125 0.50 17.92 -5.45
N GLY A 126 0.24 17.68 -4.15
CA GLY A 126 -1.05 17.96 -3.52
C GLY A 126 -1.75 16.69 -3.05
N ILE A 127 -2.98 16.45 -3.52
CA ILE A 127 -3.81 15.33 -3.07
C ILE A 127 -4.33 14.57 -4.28
N VAL A 128 -4.12 13.26 -4.30
CA VAL A 128 -4.79 12.34 -5.22
C VAL A 128 -6.10 11.89 -4.59
N ALA A 129 -7.19 11.93 -5.35
CA ALA A 129 -8.46 11.32 -5.01
C ALA A 129 -8.78 10.18 -5.99
N VAL A 130 -9.05 8.99 -5.47
CA VAL A 130 -9.48 7.83 -6.24
C VAL A 130 -10.88 7.42 -5.77
N ARG A 131 -11.84 7.41 -6.70
CA ARG A 131 -13.23 7.06 -6.45
C ARG A 131 -13.77 6.20 -7.56
N ASP A 132 -14.68 5.30 -7.22
CA ASP A 132 -15.45 4.57 -8.21
C ASP A 132 -16.46 5.53 -8.86
N THR A 133 -16.65 5.40 -10.17
CA THR A 133 -17.79 5.99 -10.86
C THR A 133 -18.87 4.92 -10.86
N GLY A 134 -19.93 5.11 -10.08
CA GLY A 134 -21.10 4.23 -10.10
C GLY A 134 -21.77 4.16 -11.46
#